data_AF-A0A2V5N1E1-F1
#
_entry.id   AF-A0A2V5N1E1-F1
#
_cell.length_a   1.000
_cell.length_b   1.000
_cell.length_c   1.000
_cell.angle_alpha   90.00
_cell.angle_beta   90.00
_cell.angle_gamma   90.00
#
_symmetry.space_group_name_H-M   'P 1'
#
loop_
_entity.id
_entity.type
_entity.pdbx_description
1 polymer ?
#
loop_
_entity_poly.entity_id
_entity_poly.type
_entity_poly.pdbx_seq_one_letter_code
_entity_poly.pdbx_strand_id
1 'polypeptide(L)'
;MTRDEHLEWAKRRALEYVEAARYEQVATRYERVRELLLAAFTSLGSDLAKHPELQNHKGIDLGMALIMIPDSTYLSSPEVMKHFIEGFQ
;
A
#
# COMPACT_ATOMS: atom_id res chain seq x y z
N MET A 1 0.44 -19.16 10.65
CA MET A 1 -0.33 -17.92 10.47
C MET A 1 -1.50 -18.27 9.58
N THR A 2 -2.72 -17.97 10.02
CA THR A 2 -3.91 -18.10 9.17
C THR A 2 -3.88 -17.07 8.05
N ARG A 3 -4.76 -17.23 7.06
CA ARG A 3 -4.96 -16.23 6.00
C ARG A 3 -5.18 -14.82 6.58
N ASP A 4 -6.06 -14.70 7.57
CA ASP A 4 -6.45 -13.40 8.14
C ASP A 4 -5.33 -12.79 8.99
N GLU A 5 -4.62 -13.62 9.76
CA GLU A 5 -3.44 -13.17 10.50
C GLU A 5 -2.34 -12.66 9.54
N HIS A 6 -2.19 -13.30 8.37
CA HIS A 6 -1.22 -12.91 7.34
C HIS A 6 -1.61 -11.62 6.65
N LEU A 7 -2.90 -11.48 6.33
CA LEU A 7 -3.45 -10.26 5.76
C LEU A 7 -3.24 -9.07 6.69
N GLU A 8 -3.58 -9.20 7.97
CA GLU A 8 -3.40 -8.13 8.96
C GLU A 8 -1.93 -7.81 9.20
N TRP A 9 -1.06 -8.83 9.19
CA TRP A 9 0.39 -8.61 9.26
C TRP A 9 0.92 -7.82 8.05
N ALA A 10 0.49 -8.17 6.83
CA ALA A 10 0.88 -7.48 5.61
C ALA A 10 0.37 -6.03 5.57
N LYS A 11 -0.89 -5.81 5.98
CA LYS A 11 -1.51 -4.48 6.08
C LYS A 11 -0.74 -3.59 7.06
N ARG A 12 -0.43 -4.09 8.25
CA ARG A 12 0.31 -3.33 9.27
C ARG A 12 1.67 -2.84 8.74
N ARG A 13 2.43 -3.71 8.07
CA ARG A 13 3.72 -3.35 7.47
C ARG A 13 3.57 -2.29 6.39
N ALA A 14 2.59 -2.43 5.50
CA ALA A 14 2.33 -1.43 4.48
C ALA A 14 1.97 -0.07 5.08
N LEU A 15 1.21 -0.05 6.19
CA LEU A 15 0.82 1.17 6.90
C LEU A 15 2.00 1.92 7.54
N GLU A 16 3.10 1.24 7.90
CA GLU A 16 4.32 1.92 8.39
C GLU A 16 4.90 2.87 7.34
N TYR A 17 4.89 2.48 6.06
CA TYR A 17 5.30 3.36 4.96
C TYR A 17 4.33 4.52 4.74
N VAL A 18 3.03 4.29 4.93
CA VAL A 18 2.02 5.36 4.84
C VAL A 18 2.21 6.39 5.95
N GLU A 19 2.54 5.96 7.17
CA GLU A 19 2.84 6.87 8.27
C GLU A 19 4.11 7.69 8.00
N ALA A 20 5.16 7.04 7.49
CA ALA A 20 6.34 7.77 7.02
C ALA A 20 6.00 8.79 5.93
N ALA A 21 5.10 8.45 5.00
CA ALA A 21 4.66 9.37 3.95
C ALA A 21 3.89 10.57 4.51
N ARG A 22 3.05 10.39 5.54
CA ARG A 22 2.37 11.50 6.24
C ARG A 22 3.37 12.48 6.85
N TYR A 23 4.41 11.95 7.51
CA TYR A 23 5.47 12.76 8.09
C TYR A 23 6.22 13.58 7.03
N GLU A 24 6.61 12.94 5.92
CA GLU A 24 7.31 13.60 4.82
C GLU A 24 6.42 14.61 4.04
N GLN A 25 5.10 14.38 4.00
CA GLN A 25 4.14 15.31 3.41
C GLN A 25 4.06 16.61 4.23
N VAL A 26 4.03 16.52 5.55
CA VAL A 26 4.10 17.68 6.44
C VAL A 26 5.44 18.41 6.28
N ALA A 27 6.53 17.68 6.05
CA ALA A 27 7.85 18.24 5.77
C ALA A 27 8.02 18.80 4.35
N THR A 28 6.96 18.84 3.53
CA THR A 28 6.92 19.40 2.16
C THR A 28 7.84 18.69 1.14
N ARG A 29 8.13 17.40 1.34
CA ARG A 29 9.00 16.59 0.45
C ARG A 29 8.19 15.66 -0.46
N TYR A 30 7.57 16.26 -1.49
CA TYR A 30 6.60 15.56 -2.34
C TYR A 30 7.16 14.34 -3.08
N GLU A 31 8.40 14.36 -3.57
CA GLU A 31 8.99 13.19 -4.24
C GLU A 31 9.11 12.01 -3.27
N ARG A 32 9.47 12.29 -2.00
CA ARG A 32 9.63 11.27 -0.97
C ARG A 32 8.29 10.64 -0.58
N VAL A 33 7.22 11.43 -0.52
CA VAL A 33 5.86 10.92 -0.31
C VAL A 33 5.52 9.89 -1.37
N ARG A 34 5.76 10.21 -2.65
CA ARG A 34 5.48 9.30 -3.77
C ARG A 34 6.22 7.96 -3.64
N GLU A 35 7.50 8.01 -3.31
CA GLU A 35 8.32 6.81 -3.09
C GLU A 35 7.79 5.93 -1.95
N LEU A 36 7.42 6.55 -0.82
CA LEU A 36 6.92 5.84 0.35
C LEU A 36 5.55 5.20 0.09
N LEU A 37 4.65 5.89 -0.62
CA LEU A 37 3.36 5.32 -1.00
C LEU A 37 3.52 4.15 -1.98
N LEU A 38 4.46 4.26 -2.93
CA LEU A 38 4.81 3.14 -3.81
C LEU A 38 5.41 1.96 -3.01
N ALA A 39 6.27 2.25 -2.02
CA ALA A 39 6.83 1.24 -1.12
C ALA A 39 5.73 0.55 -0.28
N ALA A 40 4.72 1.29 0.19
CA ALA A 40 3.57 0.73 0.90
C ALA A 40 2.83 -0.31 0.04
N PHE A 41 2.50 0.04 -1.21
CA PHE A 41 1.82 -0.84 -2.14
C PHE A 41 2.66 -2.08 -2.50
N THR A 42 3.94 -1.89 -2.82
CA THR A 42 4.85 -2.99 -3.18
C THR A 42 5.12 -3.91 -2.00
N SER A 43 5.23 -3.39 -0.76
CA SER A 43 5.32 -4.19 0.45
C SER A 43 4.07 -5.03 0.64
N LEU A 44 2.87 -4.45 0.49
CA LEU A 44 1.61 -5.18 0.61
C LEU A 44 1.57 -6.34 -0.40
N GLY A 45 1.78 -6.07 -1.69
CA GLY A 45 1.76 -7.12 -2.72
C GLY A 45 2.78 -8.22 -2.49
N SER A 46 4.02 -7.86 -2.13
CA SER A 46 5.08 -8.81 -1.82
C SER A 46 4.77 -9.67 -0.60
N ASP A 47 4.17 -9.08 0.44
CA ASP A 47 3.78 -9.80 1.64
C ASP A 47 2.60 -10.74 1.38
N LEU A 48 1.56 -10.30 0.66
CA LEU A 48 0.43 -11.16 0.26
C LEU A 48 0.87 -12.38 -0.57
N ALA A 49 1.87 -12.21 -1.45
CA ALA A 49 2.45 -13.28 -2.26
C ALA A 49 3.05 -14.44 -1.44
N LYS A 50 3.34 -14.23 -0.16
CA LYS A 50 3.92 -15.25 0.72
C LYS A 50 2.89 -16.23 1.31
N HIS A 51 1.60 -15.91 1.22
CA HIS A 51 0.54 -16.80 1.72
C HIS A 51 -0.21 -17.44 0.55
N PRO A 52 -0.37 -18.79 0.51
CA PRO A 52 -0.91 -19.48 -0.65
C PRO A 52 -2.27 -19.00 -1.15
N GLU A 53 -3.14 -18.55 -0.26
CA GLU A 53 -4.49 -18.07 -0.57
C GLU A 53 -4.54 -16.60 -1.02
N LEU A 54 -3.46 -15.84 -0.84
CA LEU A 54 -3.42 -14.38 -1.10
C LEU A 54 -2.54 -14.02 -2.31
N GLN A 55 -1.86 -15.00 -2.91
CA GLN A 55 -0.82 -14.77 -3.92
C GLN A 55 -1.28 -14.00 -5.15
N ASN A 56 -2.53 -14.22 -5.57
CA ASN A 56 -3.12 -13.65 -6.77
C ASN A 56 -4.31 -12.76 -6.40
N HIS A 57 -4.17 -11.97 -5.34
CA HIS A 57 -5.25 -11.12 -4.86
C HIS A 57 -5.57 -10.03 -5.89
N LYS A 58 -6.77 -10.07 -6.48
CA LYS A 58 -7.23 -9.14 -7.54
C LYS A 58 -7.12 -7.66 -7.16
N GLY A 59 -7.16 -7.35 -5.86
CA GLY A 59 -6.92 -6.01 -5.34
C GLY A 59 -5.54 -5.46 -5.69
N ILE A 60 -4.52 -6.31 -5.82
CA ILE A 60 -3.17 -5.90 -6.25
C ILE A 60 -3.16 -5.52 -7.73
N ASP A 61 -3.81 -6.31 -8.60
CA ASP A 61 -3.93 -5.99 -10.02
C ASP A 61 -4.65 -4.66 -10.23
N LEU A 62 -5.77 -4.46 -9.53
CA LEU A 62 -6.50 -3.20 -9.54
C LEU A 62 -5.65 -2.04 -9.02
N GLY A 63 -4.95 -2.23 -7.90
CA GLY A 63 -4.07 -1.21 -7.33
C GLY A 63 -2.96 -0.79 -8.27
N MET A 64 -2.35 -1.75 -8.99
CA MET A 64 -1.33 -1.46 -10.00
C MET A 64 -1.92 -0.61 -11.13
N ALA A 65 -3.09 -0.98 -11.64
CA ALA A 65 -3.76 -0.20 -12.67
C ALA A 65 -4.04 1.24 -12.21
N LEU A 66 -4.54 1.42 -10.99
CA LEU A 66 -4.84 2.73 -10.41
C LEU A 66 -3.58 3.59 -10.19
N ILE A 67 -2.47 2.98 -9.79
CA ILE A 67 -1.19 3.67 -9.57
C ILE A 67 -0.57 4.15 -10.88
N MET A 68 -0.76 3.40 -11.98
CA MET A 68 -0.18 3.73 -13.29
C MET A 68 -0.94 4.84 -14.05
N ILE A 69 -2.14 5.23 -13.58
CA ILE A 69 -2.87 6.36 -14.15
C ILE A 69 -2.04 7.65 -13.94
N PRO A 70 -1.84 8.48 -14.97
CA PRO A 70 -1.24 9.80 -14.80
C PRO A 70 -1.96 10.60 -13.71
N ASP A 71 -1.21 11.25 -12.83
CA ASP A 71 -1.77 12.04 -11.71
C ASP A 71 -2.59 11.24 -10.68
N SER A 72 -2.35 9.94 -10.57
CA SER A 72 -2.99 9.07 -9.58
C SER A 72 -2.88 9.58 -8.14
N THR A 73 -4.02 9.70 -7.45
CA THR A 73 -4.09 10.10 -6.04
C THR A 73 -3.51 9.05 -5.08
N TYR A 74 -3.38 7.80 -5.53
CA TYR A 74 -2.84 6.70 -4.72
C TYR A 74 -1.35 6.87 -4.43
N LEU A 75 -0.63 7.65 -5.23
CA LEU A 75 0.78 7.96 -5.02
C LEU A 75 1.05 9.39 -4.54
N SER A 76 0.00 10.15 -4.21
CA SER A 76 0.13 11.54 -3.72
C SER A 76 -0.63 11.82 -2.43
N SER A 77 -1.54 10.93 -2.01
CA SER A 77 -2.27 11.05 -0.74
C SER A 77 -2.05 9.81 0.16
N PRO A 78 -1.44 9.99 1.34
CA PRO A 78 -1.36 8.94 2.35
C PRO A 78 -2.72 8.44 2.84
N GLU A 79 -3.74 9.31 2.89
CA GLU A 79 -5.12 8.95 3.24
C GLU A 79 -5.72 7.96 2.24
N VAL A 80 -5.58 8.24 0.94
CA VAL A 80 -6.09 7.35 -0.11
C VAL A 80 -5.40 5.99 -0.06
N MET A 81 -4.07 5.96 0.09
CA MET A 81 -3.34 4.70 0.22
C MET A 81 -3.72 3.92 1.48
N LYS A 82 -3.92 4.61 2.62
CA LYS A 82 -4.41 3.99 3.85
C LYS A 82 -5.74 3.29 3.62
N HIS A 83 -6.71 3.98 3.03
CA HIS A 83 -8.02 3.41 2.74
C HIS A 83 -7.95 2.22 1.77
N PHE A 84 -7.07 2.29 0.78
CA PHE A 84 -6.82 1.17 -0.12
C PHE A 84 -6.32 -0.07 0.64
N ILE A 85 -5.33 0.09 1.53
CA ILE A 85 -4.76 -1.01 2.32
C ILE A 85 -5.80 -1.58 3.30
N GLU A 86 -6.54 -0.72 3.99
CA GLU A 86 -7.57 -1.12 4.96
C GLU A 86 -8.73 -1.88 4.30
N GLY A 87 -9.00 -1.63 3.02
CA GLY A 87 -10.03 -2.29 2.23
C GLY A 87 -9.72 -3.72 1.78
N PHE A 88 -8.51 -4.23 1.99
CA PHE A 88 -8.20 -5.64 1.70
C PHE A 88 -8.92 -6.57 2.68
N GLN A 89 -9.57 -7.60 2.12
CA GLN A 89 -10.34 -8.62 2.83
C GLN A 89 -9.93 -10.02 2.41
#